data_AF-A0A7V3FWA8-F1
#
_entry.id   AF-A0A7V3FWA8-F1
#
_cell.length_a   1.000
_cell.length_b   1.000
_cell.length_c   1.000
_cell.angle_alpha   90.00
_cell.angle_beta   90.00
_cell.angle_gamma   90.00
#
_symmetry.space_group_name_H-M   'P 1'
#
loop_
_entity.id
_entity.type
_entity.pdbx_description
1 polymer ?
#
loop_
_entity_poly.entity_id
_entity_poly.type
_entity_poly.pdbx_seq_one_letter_code
_entity_poly.pdbx_strand_id
1 'polypeptide(L)'
;KLIIWNDKHTLVCARCTGIYSGMFLLSTFSLFYSFKYLPKLKIVISIAVLMIVDVVSTSFGIYFYSKGIAFITGLLLGSIGFLYFYFGVNEIILEINKKKK
;
A
#
# COMPACT_ATOMS: atom_id res chain seq x y z
N LYS A 1 16.36 -0.14 2.18
CA LYS A 1 17.53 0.71 1.83
C LYS A 1 17.07 1.84 0.90
N LEU A 2 17.78 2.96 0.90
CA LEU A 2 17.53 4.10 0.00
C LEU A 2 17.80 3.69 -1.45
N ILE A 3 17.09 4.31 -2.41
CA ILE A 3 17.44 4.18 -3.83
C ILE A 3 18.63 5.10 -4.09
N ILE A 4 19.63 4.59 -4.80
CA ILE A 4 20.79 5.37 -5.24
C ILE A 4 20.63 5.47 -6.76
N TRP A 5 20.50 6.69 -7.27
CA TRP A 5 20.49 6.95 -8.70
C TRP A 5 21.55 8.01 -9.00
N ASN A 6 22.57 7.65 -9.77
CA ASN A 6 23.64 8.54 -10.21
C ASN A 6 24.35 9.26 -9.04
N ASP A 7 24.82 8.48 -8.05
CA ASP A 7 25.47 8.93 -6.80
C ASP A 7 24.65 9.85 -5.89
N LYS A 8 23.36 10.06 -6.21
CA LYS A 8 22.42 10.79 -5.37
C LYS A 8 21.54 9.80 -4.63
N HIS A 9 21.52 9.93 -3.30
CA HIS A 9 20.59 9.21 -2.45
C HIS A 9 19.20 9.83 -2.60
N THR A 10 18.22 9.05 -3.04
CA THR A 10 16.83 9.48 -2.97
C THR A 10 16.42 9.57 -1.51
N LEU A 11 15.61 10.57 -1.15
CA LEU A 11 15.07 10.74 0.20
C LEU A 11 14.15 9.60 0.64
N VAL A 12 13.72 8.74 -0.29
CA VAL A 12 12.70 7.71 -0.05
C VAL A 12 13.23 6.31 -0.32
N CYS A 13 12.75 5.34 0.45
CA CYS A 13 13.12 3.94 0.33
C CYS A 13 12.33 3.22 -0.79
N ALA A 14 12.87 2.14 -1.37
CA ALA A 14 12.14 1.40 -2.42
C ALA A 14 10.76 0.87 -1.95
N ARG A 15 10.61 0.55 -0.65
CA ARG A 15 9.30 0.18 -0.06
C ARG A 15 8.33 1.36 -0.07
N CYS A 16 8.82 2.51 0.36
CA CYS A 16 8.09 3.76 0.47
C CYS A 16 7.60 4.22 -0.91
N THR A 17 8.49 4.18 -1.91
CA THR A 17 8.12 4.47 -3.30
C THR A 17 7.07 3.50 -3.84
N GLY A 18 7.16 2.21 -3.46
CA GLY A 18 6.12 1.23 -3.76
C GLY A 18 4.76 1.61 -3.16
N ILE A 19 4.72 1.91 -1.85
CA ILE A 19 3.49 2.30 -1.15
C ILE A 19 2.85 3.53 -1.81
N TYR A 20 3.64 4.59 -2.04
CA TYR A 20 3.13 5.81 -2.67
C TYR A 20 2.64 5.56 -4.10
N SER A 21 3.38 4.78 -4.88
CA SER A 21 2.97 4.45 -6.25
C SER A 21 1.68 3.62 -6.25
N GLY A 22 1.56 2.63 -5.36
CA GLY A 22 0.36 1.82 -5.23
C GLY A 22 -0.88 2.64 -4.85
N MET A 23 -0.75 3.51 -3.85
CA MET A 23 -1.84 4.42 -3.47
C MET A 23 -2.21 5.37 -4.61
N PHE A 24 -1.21 5.96 -5.27
CA PHE A 24 -1.42 6.90 -6.36
C PHE A 24 -2.12 6.25 -7.57
N LEU A 25 -1.64 5.08 -7.99
CA LEU A 25 -2.23 4.33 -9.10
C LEU A 25 -3.69 3.99 -8.82
N LEU A 26 -3.99 3.48 -7.63
CA LEU A 26 -5.34 3.05 -7.31
C LEU A 26 -6.30 4.20 -7.04
N SER A 27 -5.79 5.32 -6.50
CA SER A 27 -6.55 6.57 -6.40
C SER A 27 -6.91 7.13 -7.77
N THR A 28 -5.94 7.16 -8.68
CA THR A 28 -6.18 7.60 -10.06
C THR A 28 -7.18 6.67 -10.75
N PHE A 29 -7.07 5.36 -10.53
CA PHE A 29 -8.01 4.38 -11.08
C PHE A 29 -9.42 4.53 -10.51
N SER A 30 -9.55 4.90 -9.23
CA SER A 30 -10.83 5.17 -8.56
C SER A 30 -11.65 6.27 -9.25
N LEU A 31 -10.96 7.24 -9.87
CA LEU A 31 -11.60 8.35 -10.57
C LEU A 31 -12.30 7.89 -11.85
N PHE A 32 -11.78 6.85 -12.51
CA PHE A 32 -12.35 6.27 -13.72
C PHE A 32 -13.27 5.08 -13.44
N TYR A 33 -13.06 4.37 -12.33
CA TYR A 33 -13.80 3.16 -12.01
C TYR A 33 -14.16 3.10 -10.53
N SER A 34 -15.46 2.99 -10.23
CA SER A 34 -15.94 2.82 -8.86
C SER A 34 -15.73 1.38 -8.40
N PHE A 35 -14.97 1.22 -7.32
CA PHE A 35 -14.73 -0.07 -6.70
C PHE A 35 -16.01 -0.58 -6.03
N LYS A 36 -16.52 -1.72 -6.48
CA LYS A 36 -17.73 -2.35 -5.93
C LYS A 36 -17.44 -3.40 -4.86
N TYR A 37 -16.21 -3.89 -4.78
CA TYR A 37 -15.83 -5.01 -3.91
C TYR A 37 -14.73 -4.61 -2.93
N LEU A 38 -15.00 -4.77 -1.64
CA LEU A 38 -13.99 -4.67 -0.60
C LEU A 38 -13.27 -6.02 -0.47
N PRO A 39 -11.94 -6.08 -0.64
CA PRO A 39 -11.21 -7.32 -0.42
C PRO A 39 -11.39 -7.83 1.01
N LYS A 40 -11.42 -9.15 1.17
CA LYS A 40 -11.56 -9.78 2.50
C LYS A 40 -10.42 -9.36 3.41
N LEU A 41 -10.72 -9.11 4.69
CA LEU A 41 -9.72 -8.72 5.71
C LEU A 41 -8.53 -9.68 5.78
N LYS A 42 -8.76 -10.99 5.55
CA LYS A 42 -7.70 -12.00 5.50
C LYS A 42 -6.61 -11.68 4.46
N ILE A 43 -6.99 -11.12 3.31
CA ILE A 43 -6.06 -10.76 2.22
C ILE A 43 -5.19 -9.57 2.65
N VAL A 44 -5.82 -8.57 3.27
CA VAL A 44 -5.11 -7.38 3.77
C VAL A 44 -4.11 -7.76 4.85
N ILE A 45 -4.53 -8.56 5.81
CA ILE A 45 -3.66 -9.07 6.88
C ILE A 45 -2.52 -9.89 6.27
N SER A 46 -2.81 -10.77 5.30
CA SER A 46 -1.77 -11.56 4.64
C SER A 46 -0.70 -10.70 3.95
N ILE A 47 -1.09 -9.62 3.29
CA ILE A 47 -0.17 -8.71 2.59
C ILE A 47 0.59 -7.80 3.58
N ALA A 48 -0.07 -7.36 4.65
CA ALA A 48 0.59 -6.64 5.73
C ALA A 48 1.64 -7.52 6.42
N VAL A 49 1.30 -8.78 6.72
CA VAL A 49 2.23 -9.77 7.27
C VAL A 49 3.37 -10.03 6.30
N LEU A 50 3.10 -10.18 5.00
CA LEU A 50 4.15 -10.36 3.99
C LEU A 50 5.17 -9.21 4.00
N MET A 51 4.71 -7.96 4.09
CA MET A 51 5.61 -6.81 4.19
C MET A 51 6.37 -6.78 5.52
N ILE A 52 5.72 -7.14 6.64
CA ILE A 52 6.38 -7.19 7.94
C ILE A 52 7.48 -8.26 7.94
N VAL A 53 7.18 -9.46 7.44
CA VAL A 53 8.15 -10.55 7.28
C VAL A 53 9.29 -10.11 6.38
N ASP A 54 9.00 -9.45 5.25
CA ASP A 54 10.00 -8.88 4.35
C ASP A 54 10.94 -7.91 5.09
N VAL A 55 10.40 -6.99 5.90
CA VAL A 55 11.18 -6.04 6.70
C VAL A 55 12.02 -6.78 7.74
N VAL A 56 11.41 -7.63 8.56
CA VAL A 56 12.06 -8.36 9.64
C VAL A 56 13.19 -9.23 9.09
N SER A 57 12.93 -10.05 8.08
CA SER A 57 13.94 -10.94 7.51
C SER A 57 15.11 -10.18 6.88
N THR A 58 14.89 -9.00 6.28
CA THR A 58 16.00 -8.15 5.81
C THR A 58 16.79 -7.50 6.94
N SER A 59 16.13 -7.14 8.03
CA SER A 59 16.78 -6.51 9.19
C SER A 59 17.62 -7.50 10.00
N PHE A 60 17.17 -8.75 10.11
CA PHE A 60 17.91 -9.83 10.76
C PHE A 60 18.99 -10.46 9.86
N GLY A 61 19.14 -10.00 8.61
CA GLY A 61 20.15 -10.52 7.68
C GLY A 61 19.86 -11.93 7.17
N ILE A 62 18.61 -12.42 7.31
CA ILE A 62 18.20 -13.76 6.87
C ILE A 62 18.26 -13.86 5.34
N TYR A 63 18.01 -12.76 4.62
CA TYR A 63 18.16 -12.70 3.17
C TYR A 63 18.63 -11.32 2.69
N PHE A 64 19.24 -11.27 1.50
CA PHE A 64 19.75 -10.02 0.91
C PHE A 64 18.62 -9.08 0.46
N TYR A 65 18.67 -7.84 0.95
CA TYR A 65 17.71 -6.79 0.57
C TYR A 65 17.63 -6.61 -0.95
N SER A 66 16.48 -6.93 -1.53
CA SER A 66 16.18 -6.69 -2.94
C SER A 66 15.27 -5.46 -3.09
N LYS A 67 15.73 -4.48 -3.88
CA LYS A 67 14.95 -3.25 -4.18
C LYS A 67 13.63 -3.59 -4.88
N GLY A 68 13.61 -4.60 -5.74
CA GLY A 68 12.41 -5.02 -6.48
C GLY A 68 11.34 -5.63 -5.57
N ILE A 69 11.74 -6.55 -4.69
CA ILE A 69 10.81 -7.20 -3.74
C ILE A 69 10.23 -6.17 -2.77
N ALA A 70 11.09 -5.28 -2.26
CA ALA A 70 10.69 -4.15 -1.43
C ALA A 70 9.66 -3.23 -2.13
N PHE A 71 9.86 -2.96 -3.42
CA PHE A 71 8.93 -2.15 -4.20
C PHE A 71 7.58 -2.85 -4.40
N ILE A 72 7.59 -4.13 -4.80
CA ILE A 72 6.36 -4.89 -5.08
C ILE A 72 5.52 -5.07 -3.81
N THR A 73 6.14 -5.44 -2.69
CA THR A 73 5.44 -5.58 -1.40
C THR A 73 4.85 -4.26 -0.94
N GLY A 74 5.60 -3.15 -1.10
CA GLY A 74 5.09 -1.81 -0.84
C GLY A 74 3.92 -1.43 -1.75
N LEU A 75 4.01 -1.71 -3.05
CA LEU A 75 2.96 -1.41 -4.02
C LEU A 75 1.66 -2.15 -3.73
N LEU A 76 1.74 -3.44 -3.39
CA LEU A 76 0.58 -4.24 -2.99
C LEU A 76 -0.09 -3.68 -1.73
N LEU A 77 0.72 -3.37 -0.71
CA LEU A 77 0.19 -2.82 0.55
C LEU A 77 -0.43 -1.43 0.35
N GLY A 78 0.23 -0.54 -0.39
CA GLY A 78 -0.29 0.80 -0.69
C GLY A 78 -1.60 0.76 -1.47
N SER A 79 -1.70 -0.13 -2.45
CA SER A 79 -2.93 -0.35 -3.23
C SER A 79 -4.09 -0.78 -2.32
N ILE A 80 -3.90 -1.83 -1.53
CA ILE A 80 -4.96 -2.37 -0.66
C ILE A 80 -5.32 -1.40 0.45
N GLY A 81 -4.34 -0.68 1.00
CA GLY A 81 -4.56 0.37 1.98
C GLY A 81 -5.47 1.47 1.43
N PHE A 82 -5.25 1.89 0.18
CA PHE A 82 -6.13 2.86 -0.47
C PHE A 82 -7.56 2.33 -0.64
N LEU A 83 -7.75 1.08 -1.07
CA LEU A 83 -9.09 0.48 -1.18
C LEU A 83 -9.84 0.52 0.15
N TYR A 84 -9.20 0.07 1.22
CA TYR A 84 -9.82 0.08 2.55
C TYR A 84 -10.15 1.49 3.02
N PHE A 85 -9.26 2.44 2.79
CA PHE A 85 -9.51 3.84 3.08
C PHE A 85 -10.71 4.38 2.28
N TYR A 86 -10.77 4.10 0.98
CA TYR A 86 -11.87 4.53 0.11
C TYR A 86 -13.23 3.99 0.57
N PHE A 87 -13.32 2.69 0.86
CA PHE A 87 -14.56 2.09 1.36
C PHE A 87 -14.94 2.61 2.74
N GLY A 88 -13.99 2.76 3.66
CA GLY A 88 -14.25 3.31 5.00
C GLY A 88 -14.76 4.75 4.94
N VAL A 89 -14.18 5.60 4.08
CA VAL A 89 -14.68 6.96 3.86
C VAL A 89 -16.09 6.94 3.27
N ASN A 90 -16.36 6.07 2.30
CA ASN A 90 -17.69 5.97 1.68
C ASN A 90 -18.77 5.51 2.69
N GLU A 91 -18.44 4.57 3.56
CA GLU A 91 -19.32 4.10 4.63
C GLU A 91 -19.66 5.23 5.63
N ILE A 92 -18.65 5.98 6.08
CA ILE A 92 -18.83 7.14 6.96
C ILE A 92 -19.73 8.21 6.29
N ILE A 93 -19.52 8.50 5.01
CA ILE A 93 -20.33 9.47 4.27
C ILE A 93 -21.81 9.00 4.21
N LEU A 94 -22.03 7.71 3.97
CA LEU A 94 -23.38 7.14 3.93
C LEU A 94 -24.08 7.23 5.30
N GLU A 95 -23.37 6.97 6.39
CA GLU A 95 -23.91 7.11 7.75
C GLU A 95 -24.28 8.56 8.09
N ILE A 96 -23.43 9.52 7.73
CA ILE A 96 -23.70 10.95 7.92
C ILE A 96 -24.97 11.37 7.16
N ASN A 97 -25.13 10.91 5.92
CA ASN A 97 -26.30 11.23 5.10
C ASN A 97 -27.58 10.58 5.64
N LYS A 98 -27.51 9.38 6.21
CA LYS A 98 -28.66 8.72 6.86
C LYS A 98 -29.10 9.46 8.12
N LYS A 99 -28.16 9.96 8.94
CA LYS A 99 -28.51 10.74 10.16
C LYS A 99 -29.14 12.11 9.86
N LYS A 100 -28.93 12.65 8.65
CA LYS A 100 -29.54 13.92 8.20
C LYS A 100 -30.97 13.78 7.69
N LYS A 101 -31.46 12.56 7.45
CA LYS A 101 -32.78 12.27 6.89
C LYS A 101 -33.72 11.78 7.99
#